data_AF-A0A1F8FL58-F1
#
_entry.id   AF-A0A1F8FL58-F1
#
_cell.length_a   1.000
_cell.length_b   1.000
_cell.length_c   1.000
_cell.angle_alpha   90.00
_cell.angle_beta   90.00
_cell.angle_gamma   90.00
#
_symmetry.space_group_name_H-M   'P 1'
#
loop_
_entity.id
_entity.type
_entity.pdbx_description
1 polymer ?
#
loop_
_entity_poly.entity_id
_entity_poly.type
_entity_poly.pdbx_seq_one_letter_code
_entity_poly.pdbx_strand_id
1 'polypeptide(L)'
;MSKNFWLISGVVILMLVYFWLARPELADDGYHYEGFAESLARGVVDFKSFYGFMGLSILSVPFFWLTGSNLSIVYTSMFLVLLSLPLVYLTARDLYGSQRAGLSGLIIFLLTPYPYTTLMRGFQEGALLFFILLIIYASINRKKWTPLVWVFGGIVKPFALVLWSLFGWEFWDKKKIKWLLAGVALGLIYLATSYFQVGHLINNAAINSYQGEFNTGNPPPLVESFTIGWKGPLRVGANLLLAFRKIMVSPFLVLAGLYVLWKQRDFKYRYHFWLAIGLNFLLLSMMTFSFSKYLLPATTLISLAAIPFIMKHRWAMLVFLADSLTVFWPIWKFFGHVYWSNVYVYLLPYYLALLVFMLGYLTEKWRKQLF
;
A
#
# COMPACT_ATOMS: atom_id res chain seq x y z
N MET A 1 -23.18 20.09 -2.33
CA MET A 1 -22.25 18.94 -2.40
C MET A 1 -21.61 18.88 -3.78
N SER A 2 -20.30 18.64 -3.92
CA SER A 2 -19.63 18.68 -5.23
C SER A 2 -19.87 17.40 -6.05
N LYS A 3 -19.86 17.48 -7.38
CA LYS A 3 -20.03 16.29 -8.28
C LYS A 3 -19.01 15.19 -7.99
N ASN A 4 -17.78 15.57 -7.62
CA ASN A 4 -16.71 14.63 -7.31
C ASN A 4 -16.98 13.83 -6.04
N PHE A 5 -17.69 14.40 -5.05
CA PHE A 5 -18.10 13.67 -3.86
C PHE A 5 -18.98 12.47 -4.24
N TRP A 6 -20.01 12.69 -5.06
CA TRP A 6 -20.92 11.62 -5.49
C TRP A 6 -20.21 10.56 -6.33
N LEU A 7 -19.29 10.97 -7.21
CA LEU A 7 -18.50 10.03 -8.01
C LEU A 7 -17.64 9.12 -7.11
N ILE A 8 -16.91 9.70 -6.16
CA ILE A 8 -16.04 8.94 -5.25
C ILE A 8 -16.88 8.02 -4.36
N SER A 9 -17.99 8.51 -3.82
CA SER A 9 -18.92 7.69 -3.04
C SER A 9 -19.48 6.53 -3.85
N GLY A 10 -19.85 6.76 -5.11
CA GLY A 10 -20.28 5.70 -6.04
C GLY A 10 -19.20 4.66 -6.29
N VAL A 11 -17.94 5.08 -6.49
CA VAL A 11 -16.79 4.17 -6.63
C VAL A 11 -16.57 3.36 -5.35
N VAL A 12 -16.67 3.98 -4.17
CA VAL A 12 -16.55 3.29 -2.88
C VAL A 12 -17.66 2.24 -2.70
N ILE A 13 -18.90 2.57 -3.05
CA ILE A 13 -20.03 1.63 -2.99
C ILE A 13 -19.82 0.46 -3.95
N LEU A 14 -19.38 0.72 -5.19
CA LEU A 14 -19.14 -0.36 -6.16
C LEU A 14 -17.94 -1.23 -5.77
N MET A 15 -16.91 -0.66 -5.14
CA MET A 15 -15.80 -1.43 -4.55
C MET A 15 -16.23 -2.21 -3.30
N LEU A 16 -17.22 -1.73 -2.53
CA LEU A 16 -17.82 -2.50 -1.45
C LEU A 16 -18.56 -3.72 -2.01
N VAL A 17 -19.34 -3.54 -3.09
CA VAL A 17 -19.98 -4.65 -3.82
C VAL A 17 -18.95 -5.63 -4.37
N TYR A 18 -17.85 -5.13 -4.95
CA TYR A 18 -16.73 -5.96 -5.41
C TYR A 18 -16.19 -6.91 -4.34
N PHE A 19 -16.00 -6.39 -3.11
CA PHE A 19 -15.54 -7.19 -1.98
C PHE A 19 -16.62 -8.11 -1.42
N TRP A 20 -17.89 -7.69 -1.44
CA TRP A 20 -19.01 -8.54 -1.06
C TRP A 20 -19.20 -9.75 -1.98
N LEU A 21 -18.87 -9.61 -3.27
CA LEU A 21 -18.88 -10.70 -4.25
C LEU A 21 -17.65 -11.62 -4.18
N ALA A 22 -16.65 -11.28 -3.36
CA ALA A 22 -15.45 -12.08 -3.19
C ALA A 22 -15.64 -13.19 -2.14
N ARG A 23 -14.85 -14.25 -2.24
CA ARG A 23 -14.77 -15.35 -1.27
C ARG A 23 -13.37 -15.38 -0.66
N PRO A 24 -13.11 -14.62 0.42
CA PRO A 24 -11.79 -14.60 1.04
C PRO A 24 -11.43 -15.96 1.68
N GLU A 25 -10.14 -16.29 1.67
CA GLU A 25 -9.60 -17.52 2.24
C GLU A 25 -8.20 -17.25 2.77
N LEU A 26 -7.97 -17.46 4.07
CA LEU A 26 -6.65 -17.23 4.68
C LEU A 26 -5.61 -18.18 4.09
N ALA A 27 -4.42 -17.64 3.85
CA ALA A 27 -3.29 -18.42 3.36
C ALA A 27 -1.96 -17.87 3.88
N ASP A 28 -0.94 -18.73 3.98
CA ASP A 28 0.43 -18.40 4.40
C ASP A 28 0.45 -17.52 5.68
N ASP A 29 1.07 -16.34 5.60
CA ASP A 29 1.18 -15.32 6.66
C ASP A 29 -0.19 -14.90 7.25
N GLY A 30 -1.29 -15.04 6.49
CA GLY A 30 -2.64 -14.65 6.93
C GLY A 30 -3.10 -15.38 8.19
N TYR A 31 -2.73 -16.66 8.34
CA TYR A 31 -3.05 -17.43 9.55
C TYR A 31 -2.34 -16.86 10.79
N HIS A 32 -1.09 -16.43 10.65
CA HIS A 32 -0.36 -15.82 11.76
C HIS A 32 -0.95 -14.47 12.16
N TYR A 33 -1.36 -13.66 11.17
CA TYR A 33 -1.97 -12.36 11.45
C TYR A 33 -3.35 -12.49 12.11
N GLU A 34 -4.18 -13.43 11.66
CA GLU A 34 -5.50 -13.67 12.27
C GLU A 34 -5.33 -14.24 13.67
N GLY A 35 -4.49 -15.26 13.84
CA GLY A 35 -4.24 -15.88 15.15
C GLY A 35 -3.73 -14.89 16.21
N PHE A 36 -2.85 -13.96 15.83
CA PHE A 36 -2.43 -12.89 16.74
C PHE A 36 -3.59 -11.95 17.10
N ALA A 37 -4.46 -11.60 16.13
CA ALA A 37 -5.62 -10.75 16.37
C ALA A 37 -6.61 -11.43 17.33
N GLU A 38 -6.90 -12.72 17.14
CA GLU A 38 -7.76 -13.49 18.03
C GLU A 38 -7.19 -13.60 19.45
N SER A 39 -5.90 -13.90 19.57
CA SER A 39 -5.20 -13.97 20.86
C SER A 39 -5.28 -12.63 21.59
N LEU A 40 -4.96 -11.54 20.88
CA LEU A 40 -4.98 -10.20 21.44
C LEU A 40 -6.40 -9.78 21.86
N ALA A 41 -7.41 -10.13 21.05
CA ALA A 41 -8.82 -9.88 21.36
C ALA A 41 -9.30 -10.59 22.63
N ARG A 42 -8.63 -11.69 23.01
CA ARG A 42 -8.86 -12.44 24.27
C ARG A 42 -7.95 -12.00 25.42
N GLY A 43 -7.19 -10.91 25.24
CA GLY A 43 -6.34 -10.32 26.27
C GLY A 43 -4.92 -10.88 26.34
N VAL A 44 -4.49 -11.67 25.35
CA VAL A 44 -3.16 -12.30 25.34
C VAL A 44 -2.32 -11.76 24.18
N VAL A 45 -1.22 -11.09 24.51
CA VAL A 45 -0.20 -10.68 23.53
C VAL A 45 0.76 -11.85 23.34
N ASP A 46 0.74 -12.51 22.18
CA ASP A 46 1.54 -13.72 21.91
C ASP A 46 2.43 -13.56 20.65
N PHE A 47 3.55 -12.86 20.80
CA PHE A 47 4.57 -12.73 19.75
C PHE A 47 5.39 -14.00 19.55
N LYS A 48 5.30 -14.97 20.47
CA LYS A 48 6.07 -16.21 20.41
C LYS A 48 5.43 -17.21 19.43
N SER A 49 4.11 -17.37 19.50
CA SER A 49 3.37 -18.23 18.57
C SER A 49 3.08 -17.55 17.24
N PHE A 50 2.94 -16.22 17.25
CA PHE A 50 2.69 -15.43 16.04
C PHE A 50 3.76 -14.34 15.92
N TYR A 51 4.64 -14.49 14.93
CA TYR A 51 5.82 -13.64 14.77
C TYR A 51 5.72 -12.78 13.51
N GLY A 52 6.42 -11.64 13.52
CA GLY A 52 6.40 -10.64 12.45
C GLY A 52 5.82 -9.28 12.89
N PHE A 53 5.49 -8.44 11.92
CA PHE A 53 4.86 -7.15 12.16
C PHE A 53 3.35 -7.31 12.28
N MET A 54 2.76 -6.99 13.43
CA MET A 54 1.36 -7.29 13.77
C MET A 54 0.44 -6.07 13.75
N GLY A 55 0.86 -4.95 13.15
CA GLY A 55 0.05 -3.73 13.16
C GLY A 55 -1.36 -3.90 12.56
N LEU A 56 -1.50 -4.70 11.49
CA LEU A 56 -2.84 -5.04 10.97
C LEU A 56 -3.66 -5.85 11.98
N SER A 57 -3.05 -6.85 12.62
CA SER A 57 -3.72 -7.68 13.63
C SER A 57 -4.23 -6.85 14.81
N ILE A 58 -3.45 -5.87 15.27
CA ILE A 58 -3.87 -4.92 16.30
C ILE A 58 -5.10 -4.12 15.85
N LEU A 59 -5.11 -3.63 14.60
CA LEU A 59 -6.27 -2.93 14.03
C LEU A 59 -7.49 -3.83 13.83
N SER A 60 -7.30 -5.14 13.79
CA SER A 60 -8.37 -6.10 13.50
C SER A 60 -9.12 -6.55 14.75
N VAL A 61 -8.59 -6.28 15.94
CA VAL A 61 -9.23 -6.62 17.22
C VAL A 61 -10.66 -6.06 17.34
N PRO A 62 -10.95 -4.78 17.03
CA PRO A 62 -12.33 -4.28 17.05
C PRO A 62 -13.24 -4.99 16.06
N PHE A 63 -12.73 -5.37 14.88
CA PHE A 63 -13.51 -6.13 13.90
C PHE A 63 -13.80 -7.55 14.38
N PHE A 64 -12.84 -8.19 15.04
CA PHE A 64 -13.04 -9.49 15.67
C PHE A 64 -14.11 -9.41 16.77
N TRP A 65 -14.06 -8.40 17.66
CA TRP A 65 -15.10 -8.20 18.68
C TRP A 65 -16.50 -7.96 18.10
N LEU A 66 -16.59 -7.24 16.98
CA LEU A 66 -17.87 -6.93 16.34
C LEU A 66 -18.46 -8.11 15.54
N THR A 67 -17.61 -8.97 14.98
CA THR A 67 -18.05 -10.01 14.02
C THR A 67 -17.89 -11.44 14.53
N GLY A 68 -16.99 -11.69 15.47
CA GLY A 68 -16.57 -13.04 15.88
C GLY A 68 -15.93 -13.86 14.75
N SER A 69 -15.60 -13.24 13.62
CA SER A 69 -15.16 -13.96 12.42
C SER A 69 -13.67 -14.26 12.48
N ASN A 70 -13.30 -15.47 12.04
CA ASN A 70 -11.93 -15.91 11.74
C ASN A 70 -11.35 -15.30 10.43
N LEU A 71 -11.88 -14.15 10.01
CA LEU A 71 -11.48 -13.40 8.81
C LEU A 71 -11.37 -11.90 9.13
N SER A 72 -11.20 -11.56 10.41
CA SER A 72 -11.21 -10.19 10.90
C SER A 72 -10.12 -9.33 10.26
N ILE A 73 -8.94 -9.90 9.98
CA ILE A 73 -7.86 -9.20 9.26
C ILE A 73 -8.22 -8.85 7.82
N VAL A 74 -9.00 -9.72 7.17
CA VAL A 74 -9.43 -9.52 5.79
C VAL A 74 -10.45 -8.38 5.75
N TYR A 75 -11.45 -8.40 6.64
CA TYR A 75 -12.46 -7.35 6.73
C TYR A 75 -11.86 -5.99 7.10
N THR A 76 -10.92 -5.98 8.04
CA THR A 76 -10.16 -4.78 8.38
C THR A 76 -9.39 -4.26 7.16
N SER A 77 -8.73 -5.14 6.40
CA SER A 77 -8.00 -4.74 5.19
C SER A 77 -8.92 -4.23 4.08
N MET A 78 -10.08 -4.86 3.85
CA MET A 78 -11.11 -4.36 2.93
C MET A 78 -11.53 -2.95 3.30
N PHE A 79 -11.81 -2.71 4.59
CA PHE A 79 -12.18 -1.38 5.09
C PHE A 79 -11.08 -0.35 4.83
N LEU A 80 -9.82 -0.67 5.13
CA LEU A 80 -8.68 0.23 4.87
C LEU A 80 -8.48 0.52 3.37
N VAL A 81 -8.73 -0.46 2.50
CA VAL A 81 -8.69 -0.24 1.04
C VAL A 81 -9.84 0.64 0.57
N LEU A 82 -11.04 0.47 1.11
CA LEU A 82 -12.17 1.37 0.80
C LEU A 82 -11.88 2.80 1.24
N LEU A 83 -11.24 3.00 2.40
CA LEU A 83 -10.78 4.32 2.84
C LEU A 83 -9.63 4.88 1.99
N SER A 84 -8.86 4.02 1.33
CA SER A 84 -7.76 4.43 0.45
C SER A 84 -8.27 5.10 -0.84
N LEU A 85 -9.48 4.80 -1.31
CA LEU A 85 -10.10 5.40 -2.51
C LEU A 85 -10.30 6.92 -2.41
N PRO A 86 -10.99 7.47 -1.38
CA PRO A 86 -11.05 8.92 -1.21
C PRO A 86 -9.68 9.49 -0.85
N LEU A 87 -8.84 8.76 -0.12
CA LEU A 87 -7.53 9.23 0.30
C LEU A 87 -6.57 9.45 -0.88
N VAL A 88 -6.49 8.52 -1.84
CA VAL A 88 -5.64 8.69 -3.03
C VAL A 88 -6.11 9.85 -3.90
N TYR A 89 -7.42 10.05 -4.01
CA TYR A 89 -8.00 11.20 -4.69
C TYR A 89 -7.55 12.51 -4.02
N LEU A 90 -7.68 12.61 -2.70
CA LEU A 90 -7.30 13.79 -1.93
C LEU A 90 -5.79 14.05 -2.02
N THR A 91 -4.98 13.01 -1.89
CA THR A 91 -3.52 13.08 -2.01
C THR A 91 -3.10 13.64 -3.37
N ALA A 92 -3.60 13.07 -4.46
CA ALA A 92 -3.26 13.53 -5.80
C ALA A 92 -3.79 14.94 -6.10
N ARG A 93 -5.00 15.27 -5.63
CA ARG A 93 -5.58 16.62 -5.75
C ARG A 93 -4.73 17.66 -5.04
N ASP A 94 -4.34 17.38 -3.80
CA ASP A 94 -3.61 18.34 -2.96
C ASP A 94 -2.15 18.46 -3.40
N LEU A 95 -1.56 17.37 -3.91
CA LEU A 95 -0.20 17.37 -4.44
C LEU A 95 -0.05 18.29 -5.67
N TYR A 96 -1.07 18.35 -6.53
CA TYR A 96 -1.03 19.06 -7.81
C TYR A 96 -2.04 20.22 -7.93
N GLY A 97 -2.77 20.54 -6.86
CA GLY A 97 -3.78 21.60 -6.83
C GLY A 97 -4.93 21.42 -7.83
N SER A 98 -5.24 20.19 -8.25
CA SER A 98 -6.16 19.93 -9.36
C SER A 98 -7.11 18.78 -9.09
N GLN A 99 -8.42 19.01 -9.30
CA GLN A 99 -9.44 17.95 -9.21
C GLN A 99 -9.17 16.82 -10.21
N ARG A 100 -8.60 17.16 -11.37
CA ARG A 100 -8.26 16.21 -12.43
C ARG A 100 -7.07 15.32 -12.06
N ALA A 101 -6.13 15.86 -11.26
CA ALA A 101 -5.09 15.06 -10.64
C ALA A 101 -5.68 14.05 -9.64
N GLY A 102 -6.65 14.49 -8.83
CA GLY A 102 -7.42 13.61 -7.95
C GLY A 102 -8.07 12.44 -8.68
N LEU A 103 -8.79 12.71 -9.78
CA LEU A 103 -9.39 11.66 -10.61
C LEU A 103 -8.34 10.72 -11.22
N SER A 104 -7.20 11.26 -11.67
CA SER A 104 -6.10 10.45 -12.20
C SER A 104 -5.50 9.54 -11.12
N GLY A 105 -5.34 10.04 -9.90
CA GLY A 105 -4.92 9.23 -8.74
C GLY A 105 -5.91 8.11 -8.40
N LEU A 106 -7.21 8.39 -8.47
CA LEU A 106 -8.25 7.39 -8.27
C LEU A 106 -8.21 6.29 -9.35
N ILE A 107 -8.06 6.68 -10.63
CA ILE A 107 -7.90 5.73 -11.75
C ILE A 107 -6.66 4.86 -11.55
N ILE A 108 -5.52 5.47 -11.21
CA ILE A 108 -4.26 4.74 -10.95
C ILE A 108 -4.46 3.69 -9.85
N PHE A 109 -5.11 4.08 -8.75
CA PHE A 109 -5.38 3.18 -7.64
C PHE A 109 -6.26 2.00 -8.09
N LEU A 110 -7.39 2.28 -8.74
CA LEU A 110 -8.30 1.25 -9.26
C LEU A 110 -7.62 0.27 -10.22
N LEU A 111 -6.59 0.72 -10.94
CA LEU A 111 -5.81 -0.08 -11.88
C LEU A 111 -4.61 -0.81 -11.23
N THR A 112 -4.57 -0.86 -9.90
CA THR A 112 -3.56 -1.54 -9.10
C THR A 112 -4.21 -2.73 -8.36
N PRO A 113 -4.48 -3.87 -9.03
CA PRO A 113 -5.28 -4.96 -8.46
C PRO A 113 -4.56 -5.81 -7.40
N TYR A 114 -3.24 -5.69 -7.31
CA TYR A 114 -2.43 -6.53 -6.43
C TYR A 114 -2.87 -6.46 -4.95
N PRO A 115 -2.98 -5.27 -4.32
CA PRO A 115 -3.45 -5.15 -2.93
C PRO A 115 -4.87 -5.68 -2.72
N TYR A 116 -5.75 -5.56 -3.72
CA TYR A 116 -7.14 -6.05 -3.63
C TYR A 116 -7.20 -7.58 -3.59
N THR A 117 -6.26 -8.22 -4.28
CA THR A 117 -6.23 -9.67 -4.40
C THR A 117 -5.50 -10.30 -3.22
N THR A 118 -4.37 -9.73 -2.80
CA THR A 118 -3.59 -10.30 -1.69
C THR A 118 -4.27 -10.11 -0.33
N LEU A 119 -5.08 -9.06 -0.15
CA LEU A 119 -5.84 -8.91 1.09
C LEU A 119 -6.85 -10.06 1.31
N MET A 120 -7.31 -10.72 0.24
CA MET A 120 -8.22 -11.89 0.36
C MET A 120 -7.56 -13.08 1.05
N ARG A 121 -6.23 -13.09 1.11
CA ARG A 121 -5.39 -14.09 1.78
C ARG A 121 -5.11 -13.75 3.24
N GLY A 122 -5.56 -12.59 3.70
CA GLY A 122 -5.17 -12.03 5.00
C GLY A 122 -3.80 -11.35 4.98
N PHE A 123 -3.24 -11.04 3.80
CA PHE A 123 -1.97 -10.31 3.75
C PHE A 123 -2.14 -8.81 4.00
N GLN A 124 -1.04 -8.19 4.43
CA GLN A 124 -1.03 -6.80 4.91
C GLN A 124 -0.98 -5.74 3.82
N GLU A 125 -0.94 -6.06 2.52
CA GLU A 125 -0.71 -5.05 1.49
C GLU A 125 -1.82 -4.01 1.38
N GLY A 126 -3.08 -4.37 1.68
CA GLY A 126 -4.17 -3.41 1.76
C GLY A 126 -3.94 -2.34 2.83
N ALA A 127 -3.54 -2.78 4.03
CA ALA A 127 -3.21 -1.89 5.15
C ALA A 127 -1.93 -1.07 4.86
N LEU A 128 -0.91 -1.73 4.31
CA LEU A 128 0.34 -1.12 3.86
C LEU A 128 0.06 0.07 2.93
N LEU A 129 -0.75 -0.15 1.89
CA LEU A 129 -1.12 0.88 0.92
C LEU A 129 -1.85 2.05 1.59
N PHE A 130 -2.81 1.76 2.46
CA PHE A 130 -3.53 2.78 3.22
C PHE A 130 -2.57 3.66 4.03
N PHE A 131 -1.66 3.07 4.80
CA PHE A 131 -0.70 3.82 5.60
C PHE A 131 0.32 4.58 4.74
N ILE A 132 0.79 4.02 3.62
CA ILE A 132 1.63 4.75 2.64
C ILE A 132 0.91 6.02 2.19
N LEU A 133 -0.34 5.89 1.71
CA LEU A 133 -1.13 7.01 1.23
C LEU A 133 -1.44 8.02 2.35
N LEU A 134 -1.72 7.54 3.55
CA LEU A 134 -2.04 8.40 4.69
C LEU A 134 -0.83 9.21 5.15
N ILE A 135 0.35 8.59 5.18
CA ILE A 135 1.62 9.28 5.46
C ILE A 135 1.85 10.36 4.40
N ILE A 136 1.79 10.01 3.11
CA ILE A 136 1.99 10.98 2.01
C ILE A 136 1.00 12.14 2.11
N TYR A 137 -0.30 11.84 2.28
CA TYR A 137 -1.35 12.85 2.45
C TYR A 137 -1.06 13.79 3.63
N ALA A 138 -0.73 13.21 4.78
CA ALA A 138 -0.46 13.93 6.02
C ALA A 138 0.77 14.83 5.90
N SER A 139 1.81 14.37 5.19
CA SER A 139 3.02 15.13 4.90
C SER A 139 2.74 16.32 3.98
N ILE A 140 2.03 16.11 2.87
CA ILE A 140 1.65 17.18 1.93
C ILE A 140 0.85 18.26 2.66
N ASN A 141 -0.09 17.85 3.50
CA ASN A 141 -0.98 18.73 4.25
C ASN A 141 -0.43 19.17 5.62
N ARG A 142 0.84 18.86 5.93
CA ARG A 142 1.52 19.22 7.18
C ARG A 142 0.72 18.92 8.46
N LYS A 143 0.05 17.77 8.49
CA LYS A 143 -0.78 17.39 9.64
C LYS A 143 0.12 17.18 10.88
N LYS A 144 -0.40 17.52 12.06
CA LYS A 144 0.35 17.39 13.32
C LYS A 144 0.55 15.93 13.73
N TRP A 145 -0.39 15.07 13.33
CA TRP A 145 -0.43 13.64 13.65
C TRP A 145 0.40 12.77 12.69
N THR A 146 1.05 13.33 11.67
CA THR A 146 1.93 12.58 10.74
C THR A 146 2.91 11.65 11.46
N PRO A 147 3.60 12.07 12.56
CA PRO A 147 4.51 11.16 13.26
C PRO A 147 3.84 9.92 13.82
N LEU A 148 2.64 10.05 14.39
CA LEU A 148 1.90 8.93 14.96
C LEU A 148 1.56 7.89 13.89
N VAL A 149 1.02 8.36 12.76
CA VAL A 149 0.67 7.48 11.63
C VAL A 149 1.90 6.85 11.02
N TRP A 150 3.03 7.55 10.97
CA TRP A 150 4.31 6.99 10.54
C TRP A 150 4.78 5.85 11.44
N VAL A 151 4.79 6.05 12.77
CA VAL A 151 5.21 4.98 13.69
C VAL A 151 4.25 3.80 13.62
N PHE A 152 2.93 4.05 13.62
CA PHE A 152 1.95 2.98 13.52
C PHE A 152 2.05 2.23 12.18
N GLY A 153 2.28 2.94 11.07
CA GLY A 153 2.60 2.34 9.78
C GLY A 153 3.85 1.46 9.85
N GLY A 154 4.86 1.87 10.62
CA GLY A 154 6.06 1.08 10.94
C GLY A 154 5.76 -0.22 11.70
N ILE A 155 4.76 -0.22 12.59
CA ILE A 155 4.26 -1.41 13.30
C ILE A 155 3.50 -2.34 12.36
N VAL A 156 2.79 -1.80 11.35
CA VAL A 156 2.17 -2.62 10.28
C VAL A 156 3.25 -3.30 9.45
N LYS A 157 4.26 -2.55 8.98
CA LYS A 157 5.46 -3.06 8.30
C LYS A 157 6.55 -1.98 8.32
N PRO A 158 7.84 -2.33 8.24
CA PRO A 158 8.95 -1.37 8.34
C PRO A 158 9.13 -0.47 7.10
N PHE A 159 8.22 -0.53 6.12
CA PHE A 159 8.21 0.36 4.95
C PHE A 159 8.12 1.84 5.33
N ALA A 160 7.49 2.16 6.46
CA ALA A 160 7.29 3.55 6.86
C ALA A 160 8.63 4.28 7.02
N LEU A 161 9.70 3.57 7.40
CA LEU A 161 11.05 4.12 7.52
C LEU A 161 11.52 4.82 6.24
N VAL A 162 11.21 4.27 5.06
CA VAL A 162 11.65 4.85 3.79
C VAL A 162 10.84 6.11 3.41
N LEU A 163 9.66 6.29 4.00
CA LEU A 163 8.83 7.49 3.81
C LEU A 163 9.20 8.62 4.77
N TRP A 164 10.10 8.40 5.73
CA TRP A 164 10.60 9.44 6.63
C TRP A 164 11.08 10.69 5.86
N SER A 165 11.73 10.48 4.71
CA SER A 165 12.24 11.53 3.85
C SER A 165 11.17 12.44 3.24
N LEU A 166 9.88 12.22 3.50
CA LEU A 166 8.77 13.09 3.09
C LEU A 166 8.38 14.13 4.16
N PHE A 167 8.84 13.98 5.41
CA PHE A 167 8.42 14.88 6.50
C PHE A 167 9.39 14.95 7.69
N GLY A 168 10.48 14.19 7.69
CA GLY A 168 11.37 14.03 8.85
C GLY A 168 12.02 15.33 9.33
N TRP A 169 12.21 16.32 8.44
CA TRP A 169 12.70 17.65 8.84
C TRP A 169 11.67 18.42 9.68
N GLU A 170 10.38 18.07 9.60
CA GLU A 170 9.30 18.75 10.32
C GLU A 170 9.08 18.17 11.73
N PHE A 171 9.83 17.14 12.14
CA PHE A 171 9.64 16.48 13.45
C PHE A 171 10.06 17.34 14.65
N TRP A 172 10.96 18.28 14.42
CA TRP A 172 11.42 19.23 15.43
C TRP A 172 10.43 20.39 15.66
N ASP A 173 9.32 20.44 14.92
CA ASP A 173 8.22 21.36 15.23
C ASP A 173 7.60 21.00 16.59
N LYS A 174 7.60 21.96 17.52
CA LYS A 174 6.99 21.86 18.86
C LYS A 174 5.54 21.35 18.81
N LYS A 175 4.80 21.62 17.74
CA LYS A 175 3.41 21.17 17.56
C LYS A 175 3.28 19.67 17.23
N LYS A 176 4.35 19.04 16.75
CA LYS A 176 4.38 17.62 16.35
C LYS A 176 5.08 16.73 17.38
N ILE A 177 5.92 17.29 18.25
CA ILE A 177 6.71 16.53 19.21
C ILE A 177 5.86 15.64 20.13
N LYS A 178 4.68 16.09 20.58
CA LYS A 178 3.77 15.28 21.41
C LYS A 178 3.29 14.02 20.67
N TRP A 179 2.98 14.16 19.38
CA TRP A 179 2.58 13.03 18.53
C TRP A 179 3.74 12.10 18.22
N LEU A 180 4.94 12.66 18.08
CA LEU A 180 6.17 11.87 17.92
C LEU A 180 6.45 11.05 19.18
N LEU A 181 6.41 11.67 20.37
CA LEU A 181 6.62 10.98 21.64
C LEU A 181 5.58 9.88 21.86
N ALA A 182 4.30 10.17 21.59
CA ALA A 182 3.24 9.16 21.66
C ALA A 182 3.48 8.00 20.68
N GLY A 183 3.84 8.31 19.42
CA GLY A 183 4.18 7.29 18.43
C GLY A 183 5.37 6.44 18.85
N VAL A 184 6.48 7.07 19.23
CA VAL A 184 7.70 6.39 19.68
C VAL A 184 7.42 5.54 20.91
N ALA A 185 6.64 6.02 21.88
CA ALA A 185 6.24 5.21 23.03
C ALA A 185 5.48 3.95 22.59
N LEU A 186 4.51 4.06 21.68
CA LEU A 186 3.79 2.91 21.13
C LEU A 186 4.72 1.94 20.39
N GLY A 187 5.61 2.46 19.54
CA GLY A 187 6.58 1.66 18.81
C GLY A 187 7.57 0.94 19.73
N LEU A 188 8.06 1.63 20.76
CA LEU A 188 8.96 1.05 21.76
C LEU A 188 8.27 -0.01 22.60
N ILE A 189 7.03 0.21 23.03
CA ILE A 189 6.24 -0.80 23.75
C ILE A 189 6.09 -2.05 22.88
N TYR A 190 5.69 -1.88 21.61
CA TYR A 190 5.57 -2.99 20.66
C TYR A 190 6.87 -3.78 20.51
N LEU A 191 7.98 -3.09 20.23
CA LEU A 191 9.29 -3.71 20.02
C LEU A 191 9.84 -4.34 21.31
N ALA A 192 9.67 -3.69 22.46
CA ALA A 192 10.09 -4.21 23.75
C ALA A 192 9.31 -5.48 24.10
N THR A 193 7.97 -5.47 23.99
CA THR A 193 7.16 -6.66 24.27
C THR A 193 7.53 -7.82 23.34
N SER A 194 7.71 -7.56 22.04
CA SER A 194 8.18 -8.58 21.10
C SER A 194 9.57 -9.12 21.49
N TYR A 195 10.51 -8.25 21.82
CA TYR A 195 11.86 -8.63 22.23
C TYR A 195 11.86 -9.42 23.54
N PHE A 196 11.07 -9.03 24.54
CA PHE A 196 10.99 -9.74 25.83
C PHE A 196 10.41 -11.15 25.69
N GLN A 197 9.47 -11.37 24.76
CA GLN A 197 8.87 -12.69 24.55
C GLN A 197 9.71 -13.61 23.67
N VAL A 198 10.44 -13.06 22.70
CA VAL A 198 11.15 -13.83 21.67
C VAL A 198 12.66 -13.89 21.91
N GLY A 199 13.25 -12.86 22.51
CA GLY A 199 14.71 -12.72 22.73
C GLY A 199 15.43 -11.87 21.66
N HIS A 200 14.76 -11.57 20.54
CA HIS A 200 15.28 -10.73 19.46
C HIS A 200 14.16 -10.10 18.63
N LEU A 201 14.50 -9.15 17.76
CA LEU A 201 13.55 -8.54 16.82
C LEU A 201 13.34 -9.43 15.60
N ILE A 202 12.10 -9.50 15.10
CA ILE A 202 11.72 -10.36 13.96
C ILE A 202 11.22 -9.49 12.78
N ASN A 203 11.55 -9.88 11.54
CA ASN A 203 11.15 -9.12 10.35
C ASN A 203 9.86 -9.59 9.68
N ASN A 204 9.57 -10.89 9.68
CA ASN A 204 8.55 -11.43 8.78
C ASN A 204 7.87 -12.67 9.33
N ALA A 205 6.60 -12.84 8.95
CA ALA A 205 5.82 -14.05 9.19
C ALA A 205 6.15 -15.17 8.18
N ALA A 206 6.74 -14.82 7.02
CA ALA A 206 7.05 -15.80 5.99
C ALA A 206 8.33 -16.60 6.32
N ILE A 207 8.17 -17.70 7.04
CA ILE A 207 9.23 -18.66 7.41
C ILE A 207 9.96 -19.24 6.20
N ASN A 208 9.24 -19.52 5.11
CA ASN A 208 9.79 -20.16 3.90
C ASN A 208 10.83 -19.28 3.16
N SER A 209 11.07 -18.07 3.65
CA SER A 209 12.07 -17.12 3.14
C SER A 209 13.47 -17.38 3.69
N TYR A 210 13.60 -18.18 4.75
CA TYR A 210 14.85 -18.42 5.47
C TYR A 210 15.49 -19.75 5.04
N GLN A 211 16.81 -19.79 4.91
CA GLN A 211 17.55 -20.89 4.27
C GLN A 211 17.94 -22.06 5.22
N GLY A 212 17.21 -22.29 6.32
CA GLY A 212 17.58 -23.29 7.35
C GLY A 212 16.42 -24.09 7.95
N GLU A 213 16.75 -25.13 8.74
CA GLU A 213 15.77 -25.90 9.52
C GLU A 213 15.08 -24.99 10.54
N PHE A 214 13.76 -24.85 10.40
CA PHE A 214 13.01 -23.88 11.16
C PHE A 214 12.30 -24.51 12.37
N ASN A 215 12.51 -23.93 13.55
CA ASN A 215 11.73 -24.23 14.74
C ASN A 215 10.65 -23.15 14.91
N THR A 216 9.37 -23.54 14.83
CA THR A 216 8.21 -22.64 15.00
C THR A 216 8.18 -21.91 16.35
N GLY A 217 8.91 -22.39 17.36
CA GLY A 217 9.08 -21.71 18.64
C GLY A 217 10.22 -20.69 18.71
N ASN A 218 11.02 -20.53 17.64
CA ASN A 218 12.16 -19.62 17.59
C ASN A 218 12.31 -18.97 16.18
N PRO A 219 11.47 -17.96 15.85
CA PRO A 219 11.57 -17.22 14.58
C PRO A 219 12.97 -16.62 14.38
N PRO A 220 13.53 -16.54 13.15
CA PRO A 220 14.87 -16.01 12.95
C PRO A 220 14.97 -14.50 13.25
N PRO A 221 16.14 -14.02 13.71
CA PRO A 221 16.37 -12.62 13.98
C PRO A 221 16.32 -11.75 12.72
N LEU A 222 15.90 -10.50 12.90
CA LEU A 222 15.82 -9.47 11.87
C LEU A 222 17.13 -9.31 11.10
N VAL A 223 18.28 -9.49 11.75
CA VAL A 223 19.62 -9.38 11.15
C VAL A 223 19.80 -10.39 10.01
N GLU A 224 19.25 -11.60 10.12
CA GLU A 224 19.32 -12.63 9.07
C GLU A 224 18.48 -12.28 7.83
N SER A 225 17.61 -11.27 7.95
CA SER A 225 16.89 -10.76 6.79
C SER A 225 17.74 -9.85 5.91
N PHE A 226 18.93 -9.43 6.37
CA PHE A 226 19.80 -8.51 5.66
C PHE A 226 21.09 -9.21 5.21
N THR A 227 21.22 -9.41 3.90
CA THR A 227 22.47 -9.87 3.28
C THR A 227 22.83 -8.97 2.13
N ILE A 228 24.06 -8.46 2.13
CA ILE A 228 24.59 -7.67 1.02
C ILE A 228 24.87 -8.61 -0.14
N GLY A 229 24.21 -8.39 -1.28
CA GLY A 229 24.44 -9.21 -2.48
C GLY A 229 23.96 -8.55 -3.77
N TRP A 230 24.63 -8.87 -4.88
CA TRP A 230 24.33 -8.32 -6.21
C TRP A 230 22.95 -8.70 -6.76
N LYS A 231 22.34 -9.78 -6.25
CA LYS A 231 21.01 -10.24 -6.65
C LYS A 231 19.89 -9.28 -6.22
N GLY A 232 20.09 -8.50 -5.15
CA GLY A 232 19.08 -7.58 -4.61
C GLY A 232 18.64 -6.51 -5.63
N PRO A 233 19.56 -5.68 -6.14
CA PRO A 233 19.25 -4.68 -7.15
C PRO A 233 18.57 -5.25 -8.41
N LEU A 234 19.04 -6.40 -8.91
CA LEU A 234 18.44 -7.07 -10.07
C LEU A 234 17.00 -7.52 -9.82
N ARG A 235 16.71 -8.02 -8.61
CA ARG A 235 15.35 -8.39 -8.19
C ARG A 235 14.43 -7.17 -8.12
N VAL A 236 14.92 -6.03 -7.64
CA VAL A 236 14.17 -4.77 -7.65
C VAL A 236 13.80 -4.36 -9.07
N GLY A 237 14.78 -4.33 -9.98
CA GLY A 237 14.52 -4.02 -11.40
C GLY A 237 13.53 -5.00 -12.05
N ALA A 238 13.69 -6.30 -11.79
CA ALA A 238 12.78 -7.33 -12.28
C ALA A 238 11.33 -7.14 -11.79
N ASN A 239 11.13 -6.85 -10.49
CA ASN A 239 9.80 -6.66 -9.92
C ASN A 239 9.11 -5.36 -10.40
N LEU A 240 9.87 -4.40 -10.93
CA LEU A 240 9.32 -3.14 -11.47
C LEU A 240 8.94 -3.24 -12.95
N LEU A 241 9.64 -4.09 -13.73
CA LEU A 241 9.54 -4.07 -15.19
C LEU A 241 9.01 -5.37 -15.80
N LEU A 242 9.11 -6.51 -15.11
CA LEU A 242 8.70 -7.82 -15.66
C LEU A 242 7.31 -8.22 -15.20
N ALA A 243 6.30 -8.10 -16.08
CA ALA A 243 4.87 -8.34 -15.80
C ALA A 243 4.55 -9.66 -15.09
N PHE A 244 5.36 -10.69 -15.33
CA PHE A 244 5.19 -12.02 -14.73
C PHE A 244 5.69 -12.13 -13.27
N ARG A 245 6.40 -11.14 -12.72
CA ARG A 245 6.99 -11.14 -11.37
C ARG A 245 6.10 -10.51 -10.29
N LYS A 246 4.78 -10.72 -10.35
CA LYS A 246 3.80 -10.11 -9.42
C LYS A 246 3.95 -8.57 -9.40
N ILE A 247 3.96 -7.98 -10.60
CA ILE A 247 3.98 -6.52 -10.74
C ILE A 247 2.80 -5.93 -9.98
N MET A 248 3.08 -4.91 -9.17
CA MET A 248 2.06 -4.21 -8.42
C MET A 248 1.39 -3.11 -9.26
N VAL A 249 2.12 -2.53 -10.21
CA VAL A 249 1.73 -1.36 -10.99
C VAL A 249 2.25 -1.47 -12.44
N SER A 250 1.44 -1.07 -13.42
CA SER A 250 1.81 -1.02 -14.85
C SER A 250 3.24 -0.50 -15.12
N PRO A 251 4.07 -1.23 -15.92
CA PRO A 251 5.39 -0.76 -16.33
C PRO A 251 5.39 0.62 -16.98
N PHE A 252 4.37 0.93 -17.78
CA PHE A 252 4.21 2.26 -18.37
C PHE A 252 4.17 3.36 -17.30
N LEU A 253 3.41 3.14 -16.21
CA LEU A 253 3.31 4.11 -15.13
C LEU A 253 4.64 4.29 -14.40
N VAL A 254 5.42 3.22 -14.23
CA VAL A 254 6.77 3.28 -13.66
C VAL A 254 7.68 4.15 -14.51
N LEU A 255 7.72 3.91 -15.82
CA LEU A 255 8.54 4.69 -16.76
C LEU A 255 8.13 6.16 -16.83
N ALA A 256 6.82 6.42 -16.90
CA ALA A 256 6.29 7.79 -16.92
C ALA A 256 6.62 8.55 -15.63
N GLY A 257 6.46 7.91 -14.46
CA GLY A 257 6.77 8.52 -13.17
C GLY A 257 8.26 8.84 -13.00
N LEU A 258 9.14 7.89 -13.35
CA LEU A 258 10.58 8.12 -13.34
C LEU A 258 10.99 9.22 -14.33
N TYR A 259 10.39 9.27 -15.53
CA TYR A 259 10.61 10.33 -16.50
C TYR A 259 10.23 11.71 -15.95
N VAL A 260 9.07 11.82 -15.28
CA VAL A 260 8.65 13.07 -14.64
C VAL A 260 9.63 13.48 -13.54
N LEU A 261 9.98 12.56 -12.64
CA LEU A 261 10.95 12.82 -11.58
C LEU A 261 12.33 13.19 -12.12
N TRP A 262 12.71 12.69 -13.29
CA TRP A 262 13.96 13.05 -13.95
C TRP A 262 13.88 14.45 -14.58
N LYS A 263 12.83 14.73 -15.37
CA LYS A 263 12.73 15.91 -16.22
C LYS A 263 12.17 17.16 -15.53
N GLN A 264 11.16 17.04 -14.68
CA GLN A 264 10.50 18.18 -14.04
C GLN A 264 11.25 18.61 -12.78
N ARG A 265 12.25 19.47 -12.95
CA ARG A 265 13.09 19.96 -11.84
C ARG A 265 12.34 20.87 -10.86
N ASP A 266 11.24 21.46 -11.29
CA ASP A 266 10.35 22.38 -10.58
C ASP A 266 9.29 21.66 -9.71
N PHE A 267 9.18 20.33 -9.79
CA PHE A 267 8.26 19.59 -8.93
C PHE A 267 8.68 19.72 -7.45
N LYS A 268 7.87 20.42 -6.66
CA LYS A 268 8.13 20.78 -5.24
C LYS A 268 8.60 19.60 -4.37
N TYR A 269 8.05 18.41 -4.58
CA TYR A 269 8.35 17.23 -3.75
C TYR A 269 9.37 16.28 -4.39
N ARG A 270 10.00 16.68 -5.50
CA ARG A 270 10.92 15.85 -6.30
C ARG A 270 12.05 15.25 -5.48
N TYR A 271 12.76 16.06 -4.71
CA TYR A 271 13.90 15.61 -3.89
C TYR A 271 13.47 14.55 -2.87
N HIS A 272 12.36 14.81 -2.17
CA HIS A 272 11.82 13.91 -1.16
C HIS A 272 11.34 12.58 -1.76
N PHE A 273 10.74 12.61 -2.95
CA PHE A 273 10.35 11.41 -3.69
C PHE A 273 11.57 10.59 -4.11
N TRP A 274 12.59 11.23 -4.71
CA TRP A 274 13.84 10.55 -5.06
C TRP A 274 14.52 9.91 -3.86
N LEU A 275 14.60 10.64 -2.74
CA LEU A 275 15.20 10.12 -1.52
C LEU A 275 14.41 8.92 -0.96
N ALA A 276 13.08 9.00 -0.91
CA ALA A 276 12.25 7.87 -0.45
C ALA A 276 12.38 6.64 -1.34
N ILE A 277 12.35 6.83 -2.67
CA ILE A 277 12.52 5.75 -3.65
C ILE A 277 13.92 5.13 -3.52
N GLY A 278 14.96 5.95 -3.44
CA GLY A 278 16.35 5.51 -3.26
C GLY A 278 16.55 4.72 -1.97
N LEU A 279 16.01 5.21 -0.85
CA LEU A 279 16.04 4.48 0.43
C LEU A 279 15.28 3.15 0.35
N ASN A 280 14.14 3.11 -0.34
CA ASN A 280 13.39 1.87 -0.53
C ASN A 280 14.15 0.85 -1.37
N PHE A 281 14.79 1.28 -2.45
CA PHE A 281 15.61 0.41 -3.29
C PHE A 281 16.86 -0.06 -2.54
N LEU A 282 17.51 0.81 -1.78
CA LEU A 282 18.67 0.45 -0.94
C LEU A 282 18.27 -0.61 0.09
N LEU A 283 17.21 -0.35 0.87
CA LEU A 283 16.70 -1.28 1.87
C LEU A 283 16.44 -2.65 1.25
N LEU A 284 15.74 -2.70 0.11
CA LEU A 284 15.39 -3.95 -0.55
C LEU A 284 16.56 -4.66 -1.21
N SER A 285 17.55 -3.90 -1.68
CA SER A 285 18.78 -4.47 -2.22
C SER A 285 19.58 -5.21 -1.16
N MET A 286 19.41 -4.83 0.11
CA MET A 286 20.07 -5.47 1.24
C MET A 286 19.28 -6.64 1.83
N MET A 287 18.05 -6.92 1.37
CA MET A 287 17.23 -7.99 1.95
C MET A 287 17.46 -9.36 1.27
N THR A 288 17.53 -10.43 2.07
CA THR A 288 17.71 -11.83 1.61
C THR A 288 16.55 -12.29 0.72
N PHE A 289 15.35 -11.82 1.03
CA PHE A 289 14.11 -12.13 0.32
C PHE A 289 13.58 -10.93 -0.48
N SER A 290 13.11 -11.21 -1.68
CA SER A 290 12.47 -10.23 -2.58
C SER A 290 10.98 -10.51 -2.63
N PHE A 291 10.24 -9.91 -1.71
CA PHE A 291 8.80 -9.80 -1.89
C PHE A 291 8.50 -8.47 -2.58
N SER A 292 7.82 -8.53 -3.72
CA SER A 292 7.38 -7.36 -4.47
C SER A 292 6.63 -6.38 -3.55
N LYS A 293 5.87 -6.86 -2.56
CA LYS A 293 5.12 -6.05 -1.57
C LYS A 293 5.93 -4.92 -0.91
N TYR A 294 7.24 -5.07 -0.71
CA TYR A 294 8.05 -4.02 -0.09
C TYR A 294 8.41 -2.86 -1.02
N LEU A 295 8.19 -2.99 -2.34
CA LEU A 295 8.31 -1.90 -3.32
C LEU A 295 7.07 -0.99 -3.34
N LEU A 296 6.04 -1.28 -2.54
CA LEU A 296 4.78 -0.53 -2.56
C LEU A 296 4.97 0.98 -2.26
N PRO A 297 5.88 1.40 -1.34
CA PRO A 297 6.17 2.83 -1.15
C PRO A 297 6.76 3.48 -2.40
N ALA A 298 7.81 2.88 -3.00
CA ALA A 298 8.43 3.44 -4.20
C ALA A 298 7.45 3.48 -5.37
N THR A 299 6.76 2.37 -5.64
CA THR A 299 5.78 2.29 -6.74
C THR A 299 4.62 3.27 -6.55
N THR A 300 4.14 3.50 -5.32
CA THR A 300 3.12 4.53 -5.04
C THR A 300 3.64 5.93 -5.34
N LEU A 301 4.86 6.27 -4.90
CA LEU A 301 5.45 7.58 -5.17
C LEU A 301 5.72 7.81 -6.66
N ILE A 302 6.24 6.81 -7.36
CA ILE A 302 6.45 6.84 -8.82
C ILE A 302 5.11 7.02 -9.53
N SER A 303 4.07 6.30 -9.11
CA SER A 303 2.72 6.38 -9.68
C SER A 303 2.11 7.77 -9.51
N LEU A 304 2.23 8.36 -8.31
CA LEU A 304 1.79 9.73 -8.06
C LEU A 304 2.58 10.72 -8.93
N ALA A 305 3.89 10.54 -9.06
CA ALA A 305 4.74 11.38 -9.89
C ALA A 305 4.40 11.31 -11.39
N ALA A 306 3.78 10.23 -11.87
CA ALA A 306 3.35 10.08 -13.26
C ALA A 306 2.12 10.92 -13.62
N ILE A 307 1.35 11.40 -12.63
CA ILE A 307 0.06 12.10 -12.84
C ILE A 307 0.18 13.31 -13.78
N PRO A 308 1.17 14.22 -13.65
CA PRO A 308 1.32 15.35 -14.56
C PRO A 308 1.53 14.92 -16.01
N PHE A 309 2.26 13.82 -16.24
CA PHE A 309 2.47 13.28 -17.59
C PHE A 309 1.16 12.77 -18.20
N ILE A 310 0.40 11.99 -17.42
CA ILE A 310 -0.90 11.45 -17.84
C ILE A 310 -1.90 12.58 -18.13
N MET A 311 -1.93 13.60 -17.28
CA MET A 311 -2.80 14.76 -17.47
C MET A 311 -2.43 15.59 -18.70
N LYS A 312 -1.13 15.72 -18.99
CA LYS A 312 -0.62 16.48 -20.14
C LYS A 312 -0.85 15.75 -21.46
N HIS A 313 -0.67 14.43 -21.48
CA HIS A 313 -0.71 13.63 -22.69
C HIS A 313 -1.91 12.68 -22.69
N ARG A 314 -2.96 13.03 -23.44
CA ARG A 314 -4.20 12.23 -23.50
C ARG A 314 -3.98 10.76 -23.87
N TRP A 315 -3.06 10.50 -24.80
CA TRP A 315 -2.71 9.15 -25.22
C TRP A 315 -2.07 8.33 -24.08
N ALA A 316 -1.40 8.98 -23.12
CA ALA A 316 -0.75 8.29 -22.00
C ALA A 316 -1.76 7.60 -21.09
N MET A 317 -2.95 8.19 -20.90
CA MET A 317 -4.02 7.53 -20.15
C MET A 317 -4.53 6.28 -20.86
N LEU A 318 -4.68 6.33 -22.19
CA LEU A 318 -5.12 5.18 -22.98
C LEU A 318 -4.08 4.06 -22.97
N VAL A 319 -2.80 4.41 -23.10
CA VAL A 319 -1.69 3.44 -22.97
C VAL A 319 -1.64 2.84 -21.57
N PHE A 320 -1.83 3.65 -20.52
CA PHE A 320 -1.89 3.15 -19.14
C PHE A 320 -3.06 2.19 -18.92
N LEU A 321 -4.26 2.53 -19.42
CA LEU A 321 -5.43 1.66 -19.37
C LEU A 321 -5.17 0.32 -20.09
N ALA A 322 -4.55 0.35 -21.27
CA ALA A 322 -4.19 -0.88 -21.98
C ALA A 322 -3.11 -1.69 -21.23
N ASP A 323 -2.03 -1.04 -20.80
CA ASP A 323 -0.91 -1.68 -20.11
C ASP A 323 -1.31 -2.27 -18.76
N SER A 324 -2.28 -1.67 -18.06
CA SER A 324 -2.76 -2.23 -16.78
C SER A 324 -3.40 -3.61 -16.93
N LEU A 325 -3.92 -4.01 -18.10
CA LEU A 325 -4.38 -5.38 -18.34
C LEU A 325 -3.25 -6.41 -18.20
N THR A 326 -2.00 -6.02 -18.49
CA THR A 326 -0.82 -6.86 -18.28
C THR A 326 -0.52 -7.12 -16.80
N VAL A 327 -1.13 -6.35 -15.90
CA VAL A 327 -1.07 -6.53 -14.44
C VAL A 327 -2.27 -7.34 -13.95
N PHE A 328 -3.49 -6.99 -14.40
CA PHE A 328 -4.71 -7.72 -14.01
C PHE A 328 -4.66 -9.19 -14.41
N TRP A 329 -4.20 -9.50 -15.63
CA TRP A 329 -4.27 -10.85 -16.18
C TRP A 329 -3.39 -11.87 -15.45
N PRO A 330 -2.09 -11.60 -15.18
CA PRO A 330 -1.29 -12.50 -14.35
C PRO A 330 -1.87 -12.67 -12.94
N ILE A 331 -2.35 -11.60 -12.31
CA ILE A 331 -2.89 -11.68 -10.94
C ILE A 331 -4.17 -12.53 -10.89
N TRP A 332 -5.03 -12.43 -11.91
CA TRP A 332 -6.17 -13.35 -12.07
C TRP A 332 -5.71 -14.82 -12.12
N LYS A 333 -4.73 -15.11 -12.99
CA LYS A 333 -4.21 -16.47 -13.16
C LYS A 333 -3.53 -17.03 -11.91
N PHE A 334 -2.80 -16.19 -11.16
CA PHE A 334 -2.08 -16.64 -9.98
C PHE A 334 -2.96 -16.71 -8.72
N PHE A 335 -3.91 -15.79 -8.56
CA PHE A 335 -4.63 -15.60 -7.30
C PHE A 335 -6.11 -15.28 -7.48
N GLY A 336 -6.48 -14.40 -8.42
CA GLY A 336 -7.82 -13.83 -8.50
C GLY A 336 -8.93 -14.86 -8.75
N HIS A 337 -8.66 -15.92 -9.52
CA HIS A 337 -9.65 -16.97 -9.82
C HIS A 337 -10.08 -17.80 -8.60
N VAL A 338 -9.35 -17.71 -7.48
CA VAL A 338 -9.72 -18.36 -6.22
C VAL A 338 -10.82 -17.57 -5.52
N TYR A 339 -10.76 -16.23 -5.55
CA TYR A 339 -11.61 -15.38 -4.72
C TYR A 339 -12.84 -14.84 -5.45
N TRP A 340 -12.81 -14.74 -6.78
CA TRP A 340 -13.96 -14.28 -7.56
C TRP A 340 -14.45 -15.36 -8.51
N SER A 341 -15.77 -15.50 -8.61
CA SER A 341 -16.42 -16.57 -9.39
C SER A 341 -16.17 -16.48 -10.90
N ASN A 342 -15.87 -15.30 -11.43
CA ASN A 342 -15.51 -15.10 -12.83
C ASN A 342 -14.58 -13.88 -13.01
N VAL A 343 -13.91 -13.83 -14.17
CA VAL A 343 -12.97 -12.76 -14.52
C VAL A 343 -13.64 -11.39 -14.67
N TYR A 344 -14.92 -11.35 -15.02
CA TYR A 344 -15.66 -10.10 -15.22
C TYR A 344 -15.91 -9.36 -13.89
N VAL A 345 -16.23 -10.09 -12.82
CA VAL A 345 -16.34 -9.52 -11.47
C VAL A 345 -14.96 -9.05 -11.00
N TYR A 346 -13.92 -9.85 -11.21
CA TYR A 346 -12.54 -9.47 -10.89
C TYR A 346 -12.09 -8.18 -11.61
N LEU A 347 -12.52 -7.97 -12.85
CA LEU A 347 -12.22 -6.76 -13.62
C LEU A 347 -13.08 -5.53 -13.25
N LEU A 348 -13.96 -5.62 -12.25
CA LEU A 348 -14.79 -4.47 -11.84
C LEU A 348 -13.98 -3.20 -11.51
N PRO A 349 -12.83 -3.23 -10.79
CA PRO A 349 -12.00 -2.04 -10.59
C PRO A 349 -11.51 -1.42 -11.91
N TYR A 350 -11.20 -2.26 -12.92
CA TYR A 350 -10.82 -1.81 -14.25
C TYR A 350 -11.98 -1.09 -14.97
N TYR A 351 -13.18 -1.67 -14.92
CA TYR A 351 -14.37 -1.02 -15.50
C TYR A 351 -14.73 0.29 -14.79
N LEU A 352 -14.55 0.36 -13.47
CA LEU A 352 -14.71 1.59 -12.71
C LEU A 352 -13.70 2.66 -13.13
N ALA A 353 -12.44 2.27 -13.35
CA ALA A 353 -11.42 3.19 -13.86
C ALA A 353 -11.79 3.76 -15.23
N LEU A 354 -12.29 2.93 -16.14
CA LEU A 354 -12.82 3.37 -17.44
C LEU A 354 -14.00 4.34 -17.29
N LEU A 355 -14.97 4.02 -16.42
CA LEU A 355 -16.11 4.89 -16.15
C LEU A 355 -15.66 6.25 -15.62
N VAL A 356 -14.77 6.27 -14.62
CA VAL A 356 -14.21 7.51 -14.06
C VAL A 356 -13.47 8.32 -15.13
N PHE A 357 -12.68 7.65 -15.97
CA PHE A 357 -11.99 8.30 -17.09
C PHE A 357 -12.98 8.93 -18.08
N MET A 358 -13.99 8.18 -18.52
CA MET A 358 -15.00 8.64 -19.47
C MET A 358 -15.83 9.79 -18.91
N LEU A 359 -16.32 9.68 -17.67
CA LEU A 359 -17.08 10.76 -17.01
C LEU A 359 -16.22 12.01 -16.85
N GLY A 360 -14.97 11.87 -16.40
CA GLY A 360 -14.01 12.97 -16.29
C GLY A 360 -13.75 13.65 -17.65
N TYR A 361 -13.54 12.85 -18.70
CA TYR A 361 -13.30 13.33 -20.05
C TYR A 361 -14.52 14.05 -20.66
N LEU A 362 -15.71 13.47 -20.52
CA LEU A 362 -16.96 14.06 -21.00
C LEU A 362 -17.20 15.42 -20.33
N THR A 363 -17.11 15.51 -18.99
CA THR A 363 -17.34 16.79 -18.28
C THR A 363 -16.42 17.92 -18.72
N GLU A 364 -15.23 17.61 -19.23
CA GLU A 364 -14.27 18.62 -19.66
C GLU A 364 -14.49 19.10 -21.09
N LYS A 365 -14.94 18.21 -21.98
CA LYS A 365 -15.31 18.57 -23.36
C LYS A 365 -16.49 19.54 -23.37
N TRP A 366 -17.49 19.30 -22.50
CA TRP A 366 -18.62 20.22 -22.30
C TRP A 366 -18.19 21.59 -21.73
N ARG A 367 -17.19 21.63 -20.84
CA ARG A 367 -16.70 22.88 -20.25
C ARG A 367 -15.90 23.76 -21.22
N LYS A 368 -15.30 23.17 -22.25
CA LYS A 368 -14.59 23.92 -23.32
C LYS A 368 -15.48 24.36 -24.49
N GLN A 369 -16.76 24.00 -24.48
CA GLN A 369 -17.74 24.42 -25.50
C GLN A 369 -18.70 25.51 -24.99
N LEU A 370 -18.67 25.81 -23.68
CA LEU A 370 -19.50 26.81 -23.01
C LEU A 370 -18.73 28.07 -22.58
N PHE A 371 -17.43 28.12 -22.90
CA PHE A 371 -16.51 29.24 -22.82
C PHE A 371 -15.63 29.20 -24.07
#